data_AF-A0A1I9Q4G2-F1
#
_entry.id   AF-A0A1I9Q4G2-F1
#
_cell.length_a   1.000
_cell.length_b   1.000
_cell.length_c   1.000
_cell.angle_alpha   90.00
_cell.angle_beta   90.00
_cell.angle_gamma   90.00
#
_symmetry.space_group_name_H-M   'P 1'
#
loop_
_entity.id
_entity.type
_entity.pdbx_description
1 polymer ?
#
loop_
_entity_poly.entity_id
_entity_poly.type
_entity_poly.pdbx_seq_one_letter_code
_entity_poly.pdbx_strand_id
1 'polypeptide(L)' 'KPLNPNFATLKSRINSFKDFWPKSQQKTPLEMAQAGFYYTGKADKTICFHCNFGLHDWVPEDDPCIQHCRWNSNCQYLL' A
#
# COMPACT_ATOMS: atom_id res chain seq x y z
N LYS A 1 -0.57 -4.07 -16.66
CA LYS A 1 -0.59 -2.58 -16.71
C LYS A 1 -1.21 -2.09 -15.41
N PRO A 2 -0.64 -1.06 -14.75
CA PRO A 2 -1.20 -0.58 -13.50
C PRO A 2 -2.59 0.03 -13.69
N LEU A 3 -3.50 -0.28 -12.77
CA LEU A 3 -4.83 0.32 -12.73
C LEU A 3 -4.81 1.78 -12.28
N ASN A 4 -3.81 2.18 -11.48
CA ASN A 4 -3.58 3.56 -11.10
C ASN A 4 -2.15 4.02 -11.50
N PRO A 5 -1.99 4.57 -12.73
CA PRO A 5 -0.68 4.99 -13.24
C PRO A 5 -0.01 6.12 -12.45
N ASN A 6 -0.78 6.96 -11.76
CA ASN A 6 -0.24 8.06 -10.95
C ASN A 6 0.65 7.56 -9.79
N PHE A 7 0.47 6.29 -9.40
CA PHE A 7 1.21 5.62 -8.34
C PHE A 7 2.14 4.51 -8.87
N ALA A 8 2.45 4.52 -10.17
CA ALA A 8 3.33 3.52 -10.80
C ALA A 8 4.75 3.56 -10.24
N THR A 9 5.26 4.73 -9.88
CA THR A 9 6.61 4.87 -9.31
C THR A 9 6.60 4.65 -7.80
N LEU A 10 7.66 4.05 -7.28
CA LEU A 10 7.85 3.90 -5.83
C LEU A 10 7.79 5.26 -5.11
N LYS A 11 8.43 6.28 -5.70
CA LYS A 11 8.45 7.65 -5.16
C LYS A 11 7.04 8.25 -5.05
N SER A 12 6.19 8.07 -6.06
CA SER A 12 4.80 8.54 -6.00
C SER A 12 4.00 7.87 -4.88
N ARG A 13 4.23 6.58 -4.63
CA ARG A 13 3.59 5.85 -3.53
C ARG A 13 4.07 6.35 -2.18
N ILE A 14 5.38 6.45 -1.95
CA ILE A 14 5.94 6.99 -0.69
C ILE A 14 5.41 8.39 -0.41
N ASN A 15 5.35 9.26 -1.44
CA ASN A 15 4.85 10.62 -1.29
C ASN A 15 3.40 10.69 -0.81
N SER A 16 2.56 9.68 -1.11
CA SER A 16 1.16 9.67 -0.68
C SER A 16 0.99 9.60 0.85
N PHE A 17 2.02 9.16 1.59
CA PHE A 17 1.98 9.01 3.04
C PHE A 17 2.47 10.25 3.82
N LYS A 18 2.99 11.29 3.15
CA LYS A 18 3.74 12.36 3.81
C LYS A 18 2.96 13.18 4.85
N ASP A 19 1.71 13.51 4.55
CA ASP A 19 1.01 14.56 5.31
C ASP A 19 0.05 14.02 6.37
N PHE A 20 -0.58 12.87 6.12
CA PHE A 20 -1.73 12.39 6.92
C PHE A 20 -1.66 10.91 7.29
N TRP A 21 -0.50 10.26 7.14
CA TRP A 21 -0.34 8.89 7.63
C TRP A 21 -0.38 8.90 9.17
N PRO A 22 -1.24 8.09 9.83
CA PRO A 22 -1.38 8.12 11.28
C PRO A 22 -0.05 7.83 11.98
N LYS A 23 0.35 8.70 12.92
CA LYS A 23 1.59 8.53 13.70
C LYS A 23 1.60 7.28 14.57
N SER A 24 0.43 6.75 14.91
CA SER A 24 0.28 5.48 15.63
C SER A 24 0.61 4.27 14.76
N GLN A 25 0.67 4.44 13.44
CA GLN A 25 0.88 3.34 12.53
C GLN A 25 2.36 2.99 12.43
N GLN A 26 2.69 1.72 12.66
CA GLN A 26 4.08 1.26 12.74
C GLN A 26 4.68 0.96 11.37
N LYS A 27 3.82 0.67 10.38
CA LYS A 27 4.24 0.40 9.01
C LYS A 27 4.75 1.68 8.36
N THR A 28 5.98 1.60 7.87
CA THR A 28 6.63 2.72 7.21
C THR A 28 6.04 2.93 5.81
N PRO A 29 6.05 4.18 5.31
CA PRO A 29 5.69 4.46 3.92
C PRO A 29 6.47 3.63 2.89
N LEU A 30 7.72 3.27 3.19
CA LEU A 30 8.57 2.49 2.30
C LEU A 30 8.07 1.04 2.21
N GLU A 31 7.79 0.38 3.33
CA GLU A 31 7.27 -1.00 3.37
C GLU A 31 5.94 -1.11 2.62
N MET A 32 5.02 -0.18 2.89
CA MET A 32 3.74 -0.11 2.18
C MET A 32 3.93 0.08 0.67
N ALA A 33 4.78 1.04 0.28
CA ALA A 33 5.03 1.33 -1.11
C ALA A 33 5.74 0.18 -1.85
N GLN A 34 6.62 -0.57 -1.20
CA GLN A 34 7.25 -1.76 -1.77
C GLN A 34 6.24 -2.86 -2.04
N ALA A 35 5.28 -3.08 -1.14
CA ALA A 35 4.14 -3.99 -1.34
C ALA A 35 3.11 -3.49 -2.38
N GLY A 36 3.35 -2.32 -2.98
CA GLY A 36 2.53 -1.76 -4.05
C GLY A 36 1.42 -0.83 -3.55
N PHE A 37 1.35 -0.55 -2.26
CA PHE A 37 0.32 0.30 -1.67
C PHE A 37 0.64 1.79 -1.78
N TYR A 38 -0.39 2.59 -2.02
CA TYR A 38 -0.40 4.03 -1.75
C TYR A 38 -1.49 4.34 -0.71
N TYR A 39 -1.32 5.44 0.01
CA TYR A 39 -2.28 5.88 1.02
C TYR A 39 -3.44 6.64 0.39
N THR A 40 -4.65 6.37 0.88
CA THR A 40 -5.88 7.02 0.40
C THR A 40 -6.14 8.39 1.03
N GLY A 41 -5.39 8.78 2.06
CA GLY A 41 -5.65 9.99 2.83
C GLY A 41 -6.68 9.83 3.95
N LYS A 42 -7.22 8.62 4.16
CA LYS A 42 -8.25 8.35 5.18
C LYS A 42 -7.85 7.21 6.11
N ALA A 43 -7.83 7.48 7.42
CA ALA A 43 -7.46 6.52 8.46
C ALA A 43 -6.12 5.84 8.15
N ASP A 44 -6.08 4.50 8.05
CA ASP A 44 -4.91 3.75 7.62
C ASP A 44 -5.14 3.01 6.29
N LYS A 45 -6.17 3.41 5.53
CA LYS A 45 -6.59 2.71 4.32
C LYS A 45 -5.59 2.90 3.19
N THR A 46 -5.16 1.79 2.60
CA THR A 46 -4.22 1.75 1.49
C THR A 46 -4.80 0.99 0.29
N ILE A 47 -4.35 1.33 -0.92
CA ILE A 47 -4.80 0.69 -2.17
C ILE A 47 -3.57 0.33 -3.01
N CYS A 48 -3.56 -0.86 -3.61
CA CYS A 48 -2.52 -1.24 -4.54
C CYS A 48 -2.66 -0.48 -5.87
N PHE A 49 -1.58 0.15 -6.33
CA PHE A 49 -1.58 0.86 -7.62
C PHE A 49 -1.83 -0.05 -8.83
N HIS A 50 -1.48 -1.34 -8.74
CA HIS A 50 -1.53 -2.25 -9.87
C HIS A 50 -2.85 -3.02 -9.96
N CYS A 51 -3.32 -3.61 -8.87
CA CYS A 51 -4.52 -4.45 -8.84
C CYS A 51 -5.76 -3.77 -8.23
N ASN A 52 -5.62 -2.55 -7.68
CA ASN A 52 -6.69 -1.78 -7.04
C ASN A 52 -7.33 -2.46 -5.81
N PHE A 53 -6.76 -3.56 -5.33
CA PHE A 53 -7.13 -4.18 -4.06
C PHE A 53 -6.68 -3.30 -2.89
N GLY A 54 -7.54 -3.13 -1.88
CA GLY A 54 -7.28 -2.26 -0.74
C GLY A 54 -7.28 -3.01 0.59
N LEU A 55 -6.49 -2.52 1.53
CA LEU A 55 -6.37 -3.03 2.90
C LEU A 55 -6.48 -1.87 3.90
N HIS A 56 -6.85 -2.21 5.13
CA HIS A 56 -7.01 -1.29 6.26
C HIS A 56 -6.95 -2.07 7.57
N ASP A 57 -7.03 -1.38 8.71
CA ASP A 57 -6.88 -1.93 10.06
C ASP A 57 -5.54 -2.67 10.23
N TRP A 58 -4.46 -2.05 9.73
CA TRP A 58 -3.10 -2.56 9.79
C TRP A 58 -2.63 -2.68 11.24
N VAL A 59 -2.16 -3.86 11.62
CA VAL A 59 -1.60 -4.14 12.95
C VAL A 59 -0.08 -4.25 12.94
N PRO A 60 0.60 -4.10 14.09
CA PRO A 60 2.07 -4.14 14.18
C PRO A 60 2.70 -5.41 13.60
N GLU A 61 2.02 -6.55 13.66
CA GLU A 61 2.51 -7.85 13.22
C GLU A 61 2.36 -8.07 11.70
N ASP A 62 1.63 -7.20 10.98
CA ASP A 62 1.34 -7.40 9.56
C ASP A 62 2.56 -7.13 8.67
N ASP A 63 2.91 -8.05 7.78
CA ASP A 63 3.79 -7.72 6.66
C ASP A 63 2.93 -7.27 5.45
N PRO A 64 3.12 -6.05 4.91
CA PRO A 64 2.28 -5.55 3.82
C PRO A 64 2.31 -6.41 2.55
N CYS A 65 3.44 -7.03 2.23
CA CYS A 65 3.59 -7.88 1.06
C CYS A 65 2.84 -9.21 1.29
N ILE A 66 3.02 -9.83 2.46
CA ILE A 66 2.32 -11.07 2.83
C ILE A 66 0.81 -10.85 2.85
N GLN A 67 0.32 -9.77 3.47
CA GLN A 67 -1.10 -9.47 3.51
C GLN A 67 -1.66 -9.25 2.10
N HIS A 68 -0.95 -8.53 1.24
CA HIS A 68 -1.38 -8.34 -0.15
C HIS A 68 -1.46 -9.69 -0.91
N CYS A 69 -0.42 -10.52 -0.84
CA CYS A 69 -0.44 -11.85 -1.45
C CYS A 69 -1.54 -12.76 -0.89
N ARG A 70 -1.76 -12.72 0.43
CA ARG A 70 -2.75 -13.54 1.13
C ARG A 70 -4.17 -13.22 0.67
N TRP A 71 -4.49 -11.93 0.54
CA TRP A 71 -5.85 -11.48 0.22
C TRP A 71 -6.10 -11.28 -1.28
N ASN A 72 -5.05 -11.11 -2.08
CA ASN A 72 -5.15 -11.04 -3.54
C ASN A 72 -3.91 -11.63 -4.23
N SER A 73 -3.84 -12.96 -4.27
CA SER A 73 -2.74 -13.71 -4.89
C SER A 73 -2.60 -13.52 -6.40
N ASN A 74 -3.57 -12.88 -7.07
CA ASN A 74 -3.56 -12.67 -8.52
C ASN A 74 -2.93 -11.32 -8.94
N CYS A 75 -2.39 -10.56 -7.99
CA CYS A 75 -1.78 -9.28 -8.27
C CYS A 75 -0.47 -9.44 -9.08
N GLN A 76 -0.52 -9.09 -10.36
CA GLN A 76 0.63 -9.15 -11.29
C GLN A 76 1.83 -8.26 -10.91
N TYR A 77 1.72 -7.42 -9.89
CA TYR A 77 2.86 -6.67 -9.37
C TYR A 77 3.71 -7.50 -8.38
N LEU A 78 3.11 -8.53 -7.75
CA LEU A 78 3.76 -9.40 -6.78
C LEU A 78 4.06 -10.80 -7.33
N LEU A 79 3.67 -11.07 -8.58
CA LEU A 79 4.08 -12.24 -9.36
C LEU A 79 5.39 -11.94 -10.09
#